data_AF-A0A7Y2BT22-F1
#
_entry.id   AF-A0A7Y2BT22-F1
#
_cell.length_a   1.000
_cell.length_b   1.000
_cell.length_c   1.000
_cell.angle_alpha   90.00
_cell.angle_beta   90.00
_cell.angle_gamma   90.00
#
_symmetry.space_group_name_H-M   'P 1'
#
loop_
_entity.id
_entity.type
_entity.pdbx_description
1 polymer ?
#
loop_
_entity_poly.entity_id
_entity_poly.type
_entity_poly.pdbx_seq_one_letter_code
_entity_poly.pdbx_strand_id
1 'polypeptide(L)'
;MGVKLSLGHSRAIAAIWGFAEATLFFIVPDVWLSFVALQKGLRDALWAVCFAVAGAIAGGAFIYAASIWNYEATISAIDAVPAISPGMISQVRSSLQQEPLWAMMVGSLTGVPYKVFASQAAANGIELTNFALATIPARAFRFVVVVALIVIIARLLLTKTSNRIRTGILASCWAVFYGFYFTLMPN
;
A
#
# COMPACT_ATOMS: atom_id res chain seq x y z
N MET A 1 13.45 -16.82 -20.28
CA MET A 1 12.11 -17.36 -19.99
C MET A 1 11.32 -16.30 -19.24
N GLY A 2 10.18 -15.84 -19.76
CA GLY A 2 9.27 -15.00 -18.99
C GLY A 2 8.37 -15.89 -18.15
N VAL A 3 8.36 -15.71 -16.82
CA VAL A 3 7.47 -16.44 -15.93
C VAL A 3 6.03 -16.13 -16.33
N LYS A 4 5.32 -17.09 -16.96
CA LYS A 4 3.87 -16.98 -17.20
C LYS A 4 3.15 -17.22 -15.88
N LEU A 5 3.07 -16.21 -15.01
CA LEU A 5 2.21 -16.28 -13.82
C LEU A 5 0.76 -16.41 -14.25
N SER A 6 0.05 -17.43 -13.76
CA SER A 6 -1.40 -17.53 -13.99
C SER A 6 -2.16 -16.38 -13.30
N LEU A 7 -3.41 -16.15 -13.69
CA LEU A 7 -4.26 -15.12 -13.07
C LEU A 7 -4.46 -15.35 -11.57
N GLY A 8 -4.59 -16.60 -11.14
CA GLY A 8 -4.74 -16.97 -9.72
C GLY A 8 -3.55 -16.55 -8.89
N HIS A 9 -2.33 -16.84 -9.36
CA HIS A 9 -1.10 -16.45 -8.66
C HIS A 9 -0.99 -14.93 -8.51
N SER A 10 -1.36 -14.15 -9.55
CA SER A 10 -1.27 -12.69 -9.47
C SER A 10 -2.18 -12.08 -8.41
N ARG A 11 -3.39 -12.63 -8.24
CA ARG A 11 -4.35 -12.19 -7.23
C ARG A 11 -3.91 -12.59 -5.82
N ALA A 12 -3.42 -13.82 -5.66
CA ALA A 12 -2.89 -14.30 -4.39
C ALA A 12 -1.68 -13.48 -3.91
N ILE A 13 -0.73 -13.20 -4.81
CA ILE A 13 0.42 -12.33 -4.50
C ILE A 13 -0.07 -10.94 -4.09
N ALA A 14 -1.05 -10.37 -4.78
CA ALA A 14 -1.59 -9.05 -4.44
C ALA A 14 -2.22 -9.04 -3.03
N ALA A 15 -2.99 -10.06 -2.67
CA ALA A 15 -3.56 -10.18 -1.32
C ALA A 15 -2.50 -10.34 -0.23
N ILE A 16 -1.53 -11.23 -0.44
CA ILE A 16 -0.44 -11.45 0.52
C ILE A 16 0.39 -10.18 0.69
N TRP A 17 0.68 -9.48 -0.42
CA TRP A 17 1.44 -8.23 -0.39
C TRP A 17 0.68 -7.11 0.31
N GLY A 18 -0.63 -6.98 0.04
CA GLY A 18 -1.50 -6.03 0.73
C GLY A 18 -1.54 -6.28 2.24
N PHE A 19 -1.62 -7.54 2.67
CA PHE A 19 -1.54 -7.91 4.08
C PHE A 19 -0.17 -7.61 4.69
N ALA A 20 0.90 -7.97 3.99
CA ALA A 20 2.27 -7.78 4.45
C ALA A 20 2.58 -6.29 4.64
N GLU A 21 2.24 -5.43 3.68
CA GLU A 21 2.49 -3.99 3.80
C GLU A 21 1.60 -3.32 4.85
N ALA A 22 0.35 -3.77 5.00
CA ALA A 22 -0.52 -3.28 6.06
C ALA A 22 -0.04 -3.62 7.47
N THR A 23 0.86 -4.60 7.61
CA THR A 23 1.46 -5.02 8.88
C THR A 23 2.85 -4.42 9.05
N LEU A 24 3.92 -5.13 8.68
CA LEU A 24 5.31 -4.72 8.95
C LEU A 24 6.18 -4.55 7.70
N PHE A 25 5.69 -4.95 6.52
CA PHE A 25 6.46 -4.80 5.28
C PHE A 25 6.48 -3.34 4.81
N PHE A 26 7.64 -2.87 4.35
CA PHE A 26 7.88 -1.46 4.00
C PHE A 26 7.76 -1.17 2.49
N ILE A 27 7.64 -2.19 1.64
CA ILE A 27 7.46 -2.02 0.20
C ILE A 27 5.97 -2.11 -0.15
N VAL A 28 5.45 -1.06 -0.78
CA VAL A 28 4.05 -0.93 -1.15
C VAL A 28 3.58 -1.92 -2.22
N PRO A 29 2.31 -2.39 -2.16
CA PRO A 29 1.73 -3.29 -3.17
C PRO A 29 1.71 -2.69 -4.58
N ASP A 30 1.80 -1.37 -4.71
CA ASP A 30 1.88 -0.65 -5.99
C ASP A 30 2.96 -1.22 -6.92
N VAL A 31 4.07 -1.75 -6.38
CA VAL A 31 5.13 -2.42 -7.16
C VAL A 31 4.58 -3.61 -7.93
N TRP A 32 3.83 -4.48 -7.26
CA TRP A 32 3.23 -5.65 -7.88
C TRP A 32 2.07 -5.27 -8.80
N LEU A 33 1.22 -4.34 -8.37
CA LEU A 33 0.04 -3.92 -9.12
C LEU A 33 0.42 -3.23 -10.44
N SER A 34 1.45 -2.37 -10.42
CA SER A 34 2.01 -1.76 -11.62
C SER A 34 2.62 -2.80 -12.57
N PHE A 35 3.29 -3.82 -12.04
CA PHE A 35 3.80 -4.92 -12.86
C PHE A 35 2.67 -5.71 -13.54
N VAL A 36 1.60 -6.05 -12.80
CA VAL A 36 0.42 -6.72 -13.38
C VAL A 36 -0.23 -5.85 -14.44
N ALA A 37 -0.39 -4.55 -14.19
CA ALA A 37 -0.94 -3.60 -15.15
C ALA A 37 -0.13 -3.53 -16.44
N LEU A 38 1.20 -3.54 -16.33
CA LEU A 38 2.11 -3.48 -17.46
C LEU A 38 2.13 -4.78 -18.31
N GLN A 39 2.00 -5.95 -17.66
CA GLN A 39 2.10 -7.25 -18.34
C GLN A 39 0.77 -7.84 -18.80
N LYS A 40 -0.29 -7.62 -18.03
CA LYS A 40 -1.62 -8.24 -18.23
C LYS A 40 -2.72 -7.24 -18.56
N GLY A 41 -2.46 -5.94 -18.37
CA GLY A 41 -3.39 -4.87 -18.69
C GLY A 41 -4.36 -4.52 -17.56
N LEU A 42 -5.25 -3.56 -17.85
CA LEU A 42 -6.10 -2.90 -16.86
C LEU A 42 -7.02 -3.86 -16.10
N ARG A 43 -7.71 -4.76 -16.81
CA ARG A 43 -8.71 -5.66 -16.21
C ARG A 43 -8.11 -6.55 -15.11
N ASP A 44 -6.98 -7.19 -15.40
CA ASP A 44 -6.33 -8.08 -14.44
C ASP A 44 -5.69 -7.33 -13.28
N ALA A 45 -5.17 -6.12 -13.55
CA ALA A 45 -4.67 -5.24 -12.51
C ALA A 45 -5.78 -4.79 -11.56
N LEU A 46 -6.96 -4.41 -12.07
CA LEU A 46 -8.11 -4.04 -11.21
C LEU A 46 -8.56 -5.21 -10.33
N TRP A 47 -8.57 -6.45 -10.84
CA TRP A 47 -8.78 -7.61 -9.98
C TRP A 47 -7.69 -7.73 -8.92
N ALA A 48 -6.42 -7.60 -9.28
CA ALA A 48 -5.33 -7.60 -8.30
C ALA A 48 -5.48 -6.50 -7.25
N VAL A 49 -5.99 -5.31 -7.61
CA VAL A 49 -6.32 -4.22 -6.67
C VAL A 49 -7.35 -4.69 -5.64
N CYS A 50 -8.46 -5.31 -6.06
CA CYS A 50 -9.47 -5.82 -5.12
C CYS A 50 -8.87 -6.78 -4.09
N PHE A 51 -8.00 -7.69 -4.54
CA PHE A 51 -7.32 -8.64 -3.66
C PHE A 51 -6.30 -7.96 -2.74
N ALA A 52 -5.54 -6.97 -3.23
CA ALA A 52 -4.63 -6.18 -2.40
C ALA A 52 -5.37 -5.38 -1.33
N VAL A 53 -6.52 -4.79 -1.66
CA VAL A 53 -7.38 -4.09 -0.70
C VAL A 53 -7.92 -5.06 0.35
N ALA A 54 -8.39 -6.25 -0.06
CA ALA A 54 -8.84 -7.28 0.89
C ALA A 54 -7.71 -7.71 1.84
N GLY A 55 -6.49 -7.91 1.31
CA GLY A 55 -5.30 -8.16 2.12
C GLY A 55 -4.98 -7.03 3.09
N ALA A 56 -5.06 -5.78 2.63
CA ALA A 56 -4.80 -4.60 3.45
C ALA A 56 -5.85 -4.40 4.57
N ILE A 57 -7.12 -4.74 4.33
CA ILE A 57 -8.16 -4.76 5.36
C ILE A 57 -7.81 -5.81 6.42
N ALA A 58 -7.46 -7.03 6.01
CA ALA A 58 -7.09 -8.09 6.94
C ALA A 58 -5.82 -7.75 7.75
N GLY A 59 -4.80 -7.19 7.12
CA GLY A 59 -3.57 -6.78 7.79
C GLY A 59 -3.78 -5.56 8.71
N GLY A 60 -4.60 -4.60 8.30
CA GLY A 60 -5.00 -3.48 9.14
C GLY A 60 -5.82 -3.92 10.35
N ALA A 61 -6.75 -4.85 10.18
CA ALA A 61 -7.51 -5.44 11.27
C ALA A 61 -6.59 -6.17 12.27
N PHE A 62 -5.55 -6.85 11.78
CA PHE A 62 -4.54 -7.48 12.62
C PHE A 62 -3.78 -6.45 13.46
N ILE A 63 -3.28 -5.36 12.86
CA ILE A 63 -2.59 -4.29 13.60
C ILE A 63 -3.53 -3.58 14.58
N TYR A 64 -4.77 -3.33 14.17
CA TYR A 64 -5.81 -2.76 15.02
C TYR A 64 -6.04 -3.63 16.27
N ALA A 65 -6.22 -4.94 16.10
CA ALA A 65 -6.40 -5.88 17.20
C ALA A 65 -5.14 -5.99 18.09
N ALA A 66 -3.94 -6.01 17.50
CA ALA A 66 -2.69 -6.00 18.24
C ALA A 66 -2.56 -4.73 19.11
N SER A 67 -3.00 -3.58 18.59
CA SER A 67 -2.97 -2.30 19.30
C SER A 67 -3.94 -2.25 20.48
N ILE A 68 -5.09 -2.94 20.39
CA ILE A 68 -6.00 -3.12 21.52
C ILE A 68 -5.35 -3.98 22.60
N TRP A 69 -4.67 -5.06 22.20
CA TRP A 69 -4.09 -6.01 23.15
C TRP A 69 -2.85 -5.44 23.86
N ASN A 70 -1.93 -4.82 23.10
CA ASN A 70 -0.76 -4.15 23.64
C ASN A 70 -0.33 -3.01 22.72
N TYR A 71 -0.77 -1.80 23.07
CA TYR A 71 -0.49 -0.60 22.31
C TYR A 71 1.01 -0.27 22.26
N GLU A 72 1.70 -0.30 23.39
CA GLU A 72 3.13 0.06 23.46
C GLU A 72 4.02 -0.87 22.64
N ALA A 73 3.77 -2.18 22.72
CA ALA A 73 4.50 -3.17 21.92
C ALA A 73 4.22 -3.00 20.42
N THR A 74 2.96 -2.71 20.05
CA THR A 74 2.58 -2.51 18.65
C THR A 74 3.22 -1.26 18.06
N ILE A 75 3.21 -0.14 18.79
CA ILE A 75 3.88 1.09 18.36
C ILE A 75 5.38 0.90 18.26
N SER A 76 6.01 0.23 19.22
CA SER A 76 7.45 -0.07 19.16
C SER A 76 7.81 -0.90 17.93
N ALA A 77 6.97 -1.89 17.57
CA ALA A 77 7.16 -2.69 16.36
C ALA A 77 6.97 -1.89 15.07
N ILE A 78 6.02 -0.94 15.05
CA ILE A 78 5.76 -0.06 13.92
C ILE A 78 6.87 0.98 13.75
N ASP A 79 7.35 1.57 14.84
CA ASP A 79 8.44 2.56 14.85
C ASP A 79 9.78 1.95 14.38
N ALA A 80 9.98 0.64 14.59
CA ALA A 80 11.12 -0.09 14.05
C ALA A 80 11.05 -0.30 12.52
N VAL A 81 9.91 -0.03 11.87
CA VAL A 81 9.79 -0.13 10.41
C VAL A 81 10.44 1.10 9.77
N PRO A 82 11.26 0.92 8.70
CA PRO A 82 11.88 2.04 8.01
C PRO A 82 10.89 3.11 7.55
N ALA A 83 11.33 4.38 7.58
CA ALA A 83 10.58 5.56 7.17
C ALA A 83 9.33 5.85 8.03
N ILE A 84 9.34 5.41 9.28
CA ILE A 84 8.36 5.79 10.30
C ILE A 84 9.08 6.54 11.40
N SER A 85 8.52 7.68 11.82
CA SER A 85 9.06 8.48 12.91
C SER A 85 7.99 8.74 13.98
N PRO A 86 8.39 8.99 15.23
CA PRO A 86 7.46 9.32 16.30
C PRO A 86 6.57 10.54 15.99
N GLY A 87 7.15 11.53 15.28
CA GLY A 87 6.43 12.70 14.80
C GLY A 87 5.26 12.33 13.88
N MET A 88 5.50 11.42 12.93
CA MET A 88 4.47 10.93 12.01
C MET A 88 3.34 10.21 12.76
N ILE A 89 3.67 9.36 13.74
CA ILE A 89 2.68 8.66 14.56
C ILE A 89 1.80 9.66 15.31
N SER A 90 2.42 10.67 15.92
CA SER A 90 1.69 11.71 16.66
C SER A 90 0.78 12.55 15.76
N GLN A 91 1.24 12.85 14.53
CA GLN A 91 0.46 13.57 13.54
C GLN A 91 -0.75 12.76 13.11
N VAL A 92 -0.58 11.47 12.78
CA VAL A 92 -1.70 10.59 12.40
C VAL A 92 -2.74 10.51 13.51
N ARG A 93 -2.30 10.39 14.77
CA ARG A 93 -3.20 10.40 15.92
C ARG A 93 -4.09 11.64 15.93
N SER A 94 -3.51 12.83 15.75
CA SER A 94 -4.27 14.09 15.71
C SER A 94 -5.22 14.18 14.51
N SER A 95 -4.81 13.70 13.33
CA SER A 95 -5.64 13.76 12.12
C SER A 95 -6.86 12.85 12.19
N LEU A 96 -6.73 11.68 12.83
CA LEU A 96 -7.85 10.75 13.04
C LEU A 96 -8.92 11.29 14.00
N GLN A 97 -8.58 12.21 14.90
CA GLN A 97 -9.57 12.81 15.82
C GLN A 97 -10.50 13.80 15.12
N GLN A 98 -10.08 14.36 13.99
CA GLN A 98 -10.86 15.35 13.24
C GLN A 98 -11.75 14.66 12.21
N GLU A 99 -11.13 13.99 11.23
CA GLU A 99 -11.80 13.47 10.04
C GLU A 99 -11.14 12.13 9.63
N PRO A 100 -11.55 10.99 10.20
CA PRO A 100 -10.86 9.71 10.01
C PRO A 100 -10.70 9.28 8.54
N LEU A 101 -11.78 9.37 7.76
CA LEU A 101 -11.78 8.98 6.35
C LEU A 101 -10.84 9.87 5.53
N TRP A 102 -10.93 11.18 5.74
CA TRP A 102 -10.10 12.16 5.05
C TRP A 102 -8.61 11.98 5.41
N ALA A 103 -8.31 11.79 6.69
CA ALA A 103 -6.95 11.55 7.17
C ALA A 103 -6.33 10.32 6.51
N MET A 104 -7.07 9.22 6.40
CA MET A 104 -6.61 7.99 5.73
C MET A 104 -6.42 8.17 4.23
N MET A 105 -7.32 8.90 3.56
CA MET A 105 -7.20 9.21 2.13
C MET A 105 -5.99 10.09 1.84
N VAL A 106 -5.83 11.20 2.56
CA VAL A 106 -4.68 12.12 2.41
C VAL A 106 -3.39 11.40 2.77
N GLY A 107 -3.37 10.63 3.87
CA GLY A 107 -2.22 9.83 4.28
C GLY A 107 -1.75 8.85 3.21
N SER A 108 -2.69 8.22 2.50
CA SER A 108 -2.39 7.30 1.38
C SER A 108 -1.70 8.01 0.20
N LEU A 109 -1.89 9.32 0.06
CA LEU A 109 -1.28 10.16 -0.97
C LEU A 109 0.05 10.78 -0.53
N THR A 110 0.19 11.14 0.74
CA THR A 110 1.41 11.76 1.29
C THR A 110 2.51 10.76 1.64
N GLY A 111 2.24 9.46 1.50
CA GLY A 111 3.23 8.40 1.74
C GLY A 111 3.33 7.96 3.20
N VAL A 112 2.35 8.33 4.03
CA VAL A 112 2.26 7.85 5.42
C VAL A 112 1.87 6.37 5.41
N PRO A 113 2.64 5.48 6.05
CA PRO A 113 2.32 4.06 6.08
C PRO A 113 0.99 3.78 6.78
N TYR A 114 0.13 3.00 6.12
CA TYR A 114 -1.21 2.67 6.61
C TYR A 114 -1.24 1.97 7.96
N LYS A 115 -0.22 1.19 8.30
CA LYS A 115 -0.07 0.55 9.61
C LYS A 115 -0.12 1.55 10.78
N VAL A 116 0.36 2.78 10.56
CA VAL A 116 0.26 3.87 11.54
C VAL A 116 -1.21 4.21 11.77
N PHE A 117 -2.00 4.39 10.71
CA PHE A 117 -3.45 4.60 10.84
C PHE A 117 -4.15 3.43 11.53
N ALA A 118 -3.81 2.19 11.19
CA ALA A 118 -4.38 1.00 11.82
C ALA A 118 -4.12 0.96 13.34
N SER A 119 -2.89 1.28 13.75
CA SER A 119 -2.53 1.29 15.17
C SER A 119 -3.19 2.42 15.96
N GLN A 120 -3.32 3.59 15.34
CA GLN A 120 -3.93 4.77 15.95
C GLN A 120 -5.46 4.71 15.94
N ALA A 121 -6.09 3.97 15.02
CA ALA A 121 -7.54 3.87 14.94
C ALA A 121 -8.16 3.32 16.23
N ALA A 122 -7.59 2.23 16.77
CA ALA A 122 -8.03 1.65 18.03
C ALA A 122 -7.86 2.64 19.20
N ALA A 123 -6.72 3.33 19.26
CA ALA A 123 -6.41 4.30 20.31
C ALA A 123 -7.29 5.57 20.26
N ASN A 124 -7.94 5.85 19.12
CA ASN A 124 -8.88 6.95 18.94
C ASN A 124 -10.35 6.51 19.03
N GLY A 125 -10.62 5.27 19.44
CA GLY A 125 -11.98 4.76 19.60
C GLY A 125 -12.74 4.58 18.28
N ILE A 126 -12.05 4.54 17.14
CA ILE A 126 -12.67 4.29 15.84
C ILE A 126 -13.01 2.80 15.76
N GLU A 127 -14.29 2.47 15.60
CA GLU A 127 -14.70 1.07 15.45
C GLU A 127 -14.00 0.39 14.27
N LEU A 128 -13.63 -0.89 14.44
CA LEU A 128 -12.95 -1.69 13.42
C LEU A 128 -13.71 -1.70 12.09
N THR A 129 -15.05 -1.76 12.13
CA THR A 129 -15.90 -1.72 10.94
C THR A 129 -15.74 -0.40 10.18
N ASN A 130 -15.76 0.74 10.88
CA ASN A 130 -15.60 2.05 10.27
C ASN A 130 -14.18 2.22 9.70
N PHE A 131 -13.17 1.73 10.41
CA PHE A 131 -11.79 1.71 9.91
C PHE A 131 -11.64 0.83 8.65
N ALA A 132 -12.23 -0.37 8.65
CA ALA A 132 -12.19 -1.28 7.51
C ALA A 132 -12.92 -0.68 6.29
N LEU A 133 -14.07 -0.02 6.50
CA LEU A 133 -14.80 0.67 5.44
C LEU A 133 -14.01 1.86 4.89
N ALA A 134 -13.36 2.67 5.74
CA ALA A 134 -12.51 3.78 5.32
C ALA A 134 -11.24 3.34 4.58
N THR A 135 -10.74 2.13 4.87
CA THR A 135 -9.60 1.52 4.18
C THR A 135 -9.88 1.30 2.69
N ILE A 136 -11.11 0.91 2.34
CA ILE A 136 -11.49 0.61 0.96
C ILE A 136 -11.20 1.80 0.03
N PRO A 137 -11.80 2.99 0.20
CA PRO A 137 -11.51 4.13 -0.67
C PRO A 137 -10.07 4.62 -0.54
N ALA A 138 -9.50 4.65 0.68
CA ALA A 138 -8.13 5.13 0.89
C ALA A 138 -7.10 4.32 0.09
N ARG A 139 -7.21 2.99 0.10
CA ARG A 139 -6.31 2.08 -0.63
C ARG A 139 -6.69 1.93 -2.09
N ALA A 140 -7.97 1.72 -2.38
CA ALA A 140 -8.42 1.50 -3.75
C ALA A 140 -8.13 2.71 -4.64
N PHE A 141 -8.34 3.93 -4.14
CA PHE A 141 -8.05 5.15 -4.92
C PHE A 141 -6.59 5.19 -5.38
N ARG A 142 -5.65 5.09 -4.44
CA ARG A 142 -4.21 5.07 -4.75
C ARG A 142 -3.86 3.97 -5.74
N PHE A 143 -4.29 2.74 -5.48
CA PHE A 143 -3.94 1.59 -6.30
C PHE A 143 -4.53 1.68 -7.72
N VAL A 144 -5.78 2.14 -7.86
CA VAL A 144 -6.43 2.34 -9.16
C VAL A 144 -5.73 3.45 -9.94
N VAL A 145 -5.36 4.55 -9.29
CA VAL A 145 -4.61 5.65 -9.92
C VAL A 145 -3.27 5.14 -10.47
N VAL A 146 -2.49 4.41 -9.68
CA VAL A 146 -1.20 3.85 -10.13
C VAL A 146 -1.40 2.89 -11.30
N VAL A 147 -2.37 1.98 -11.21
CA VAL A 147 -2.69 1.04 -12.31
C VAL A 147 -3.09 1.79 -13.58
N ALA A 148 -3.95 2.80 -13.48
CA ALA A 148 -4.41 3.58 -14.62
C ALA A 148 -3.25 4.33 -15.28
N LEU A 149 -2.41 5.00 -14.49
CA LEU A 149 -1.23 5.73 -15.00
C LEU A 149 -0.27 4.79 -15.74
N ILE A 150 0.02 3.62 -15.18
CA ILE A 150 0.91 2.64 -15.82
C ILE A 150 0.33 2.14 -17.13
N VAL A 151 -0.97 1.85 -17.19
CA VAL A 151 -1.62 1.43 -18.44
C VAL A 151 -1.57 2.53 -19.49
N ILE A 152 -1.82 3.78 -19.12
CA ILE A 152 -1.76 4.94 -20.03
C ILE A 152 -0.33 5.12 -20.55
N ILE A 153 0.66 5.18 -19.67
CA ILE A 153 2.08 5.32 -20.02
C ILE A 153 2.52 4.17 -20.94
N ALA A 154 2.14 2.93 -20.62
CA ALA A 154 2.50 1.77 -21.42
C ALA A 154 1.91 1.84 -22.84
N ARG A 155 0.67 2.33 -22.97
CA ARG A 155 -0.02 2.52 -24.26
C ARG A 155 0.53 3.69 -25.07
N LEU A 156 1.03 4.75 -24.43
CA LEU A 156 1.55 5.92 -25.13
C LEU A 156 3.02 5.77 -25.51
N LEU A 157 3.85 5.23 -24.61
CA LEU A 157 5.31 5.31 -24.72
C LEU A 157 5.99 3.95 -24.95
N LEU A 158 5.35 2.84 -24.57
CA LEU A 158 6.03 1.54 -24.52
C LEU A 158 5.54 0.52 -25.55
N THR A 159 4.64 0.91 -26.47
CA THR A 159 3.95 -0.02 -27.41
C THR A 159 4.91 -0.86 -28.25
N LYS A 160 6.01 -0.26 -28.73
CA LYS A 160 7.04 -0.95 -29.55
C LYS A 160 8.14 -1.63 -28.74
N THR A 161 8.11 -1.51 -27.42
CA THR A 161 9.16 -1.99 -26.52
C THR A 161 8.91 -3.43 -26.08
N SER A 162 9.96 -4.25 -26.00
CA SER A 162 9.85 -5.64 -25.51
C SER A 162 9.48 -5.71 -24.02
N ASN A 163 8.80 -6.79 -23.60
CA ASN A 163 8.37 -6.96 -22.21
C ASN A 163 9.53 -6.95 -21.20
N ARG A 164 10.74 -7.38 -21.59
CA ARG A 164 11.93 -7.35 -20.74
C ARG A 164 12.34 -5.91 -20.43
N ILE A 165 12.41 -5.06 -21.45
CA ILE A 165 12.78 -3.65 -21.29
C ILE A 165 11.70 -2.91 -20.49
N ARG A 166 10.41 -3.14 -20.79
CA ARG A 166 9.30 -2.56 -20.01
C ARG A 166 9.41 -2.88 -18.52
N THR A 167 9.71 -4.14 -18.20
CA THR A 167 9.91 -4.59 -16.81
C THR A 167 11.16 -3.94 -16.20
N GLY A 168 12.26 -3.85 -16.95
CA GLY A 168 13.49 -3.20 -16.50
C GLY A 168 13.29 -1.72 -16.19
N ILE A 169 12.55 -0.99 -17.03
CA ILE A 169 12.16 0.41 -16.78
C ILE A 169 11.34 0.50 -15.49
N LEU A 170 10.29 -0.31 -15.35
CA LEU A 170 9.45 -0.29 -14.15
C LEU A 170 10.25 -0.60 -12.87
N ALA A 171 11.10 -1.61 -12.90
CA ALA A 171 11.96 -1.97 -11.78
C ALA A 171 12.93 -0.83 -11.43
N SER A 172 13.50 -0.17 -12.43
CA SER A 172 14.39 0.98 -12.24
C SER A 172 13.65 2.16 -11.63
N CYS A 173 12.43 2.47 -12.09
CA CYS A 173 11.60 3.53 -11.53
C CYS A 173 11.30 3.28 -10.04
N TRP A 174 10.95 2.05 -9.65
CA TRP A 174 10.72 1.71 -8.25
C TRP A 174 12.00 1.74 -7.41
N ALA A 175 13.13 1.26 -7.95
CA ALA A 175 14.42 1.34 -7.26
C ALA A 175 14.81 2.80 -6.98
N VAL A 176 14.64 3.69 -7.96
CA VAL A 176 14.88 5.13 -7.80
C VAL A 176 13.90 5.74 -6.79
N PHE A 177 12.61 5.42 -6.87
CA PHE A 177 11.60 5.89 -5.91
C PHE A 177 11.98 5.54 -4.48
N TYR A 178 12.31 4.27 -4.20
CA TYR A 178 12.68 3.86 -2.84
C TYR A 178 14.04 4.40 -2.40
N GLY A 179 14.99 4.53 -3.32
CA GLY A 179 16.26 5.21 -3.06
C GLY A 179 16.03 6.63 -2.54
N PHE A 180 15.19 7.41 -3.23
CA PHE A 180 14.82 8.75 -2.75
C PHE A 180 13.98 8.72 -1.47
N TYR A 181 12.95 7.87 -1.39
CA TYR A 181 12.05 7.77 -0.25
C TYR A 181 12.81 7.54 1.07
N PHE A 182 13.74 6.59 1.12
CA PHE A 182 14.52 6.31 2.32
C PHE A 182 15.57 7.39 2.64
N THR A 183 16.02 8.17 1.65
CA THR A 183 16.90 9.33 1.92
C THR A 183 16.13 10.53 2.50
N LEU A 184 14.86 10.70 2.15
CA LEU A 184 14.02 11.83 2.57
C LEU A 184 13.25 11.56 3.87
N MET A 185 12.97 10.30 4.18
CA MET A 185 12.30 9.89 5.42
C MET A 185 13.27 9.11 6.32
N PRO A 186 14.21 9.79 7.00
CA PRO A 186 15.05 9.15 8.00
C PRO A 186 14.22 8.69 9.20
N ASN A 187 14.62 7.57 9.80
CA ASN A 187 14.07 7.03 11.04
C ASN A 187 14.38 7.96 12.23
#